data_AF-A0A6H1Z761-F1
#
_entry.id   AF-A0A6H1Z761-F1
#
_cell.length_a   1.000
_cell.length_b   1.000
_cell.length_c   1.000
_cell.angle_alpha   90.00
_cell.angle_beta   90.00
_cell.angle_gamma   90.00
#
_symmetry.space_group_name_H-M   'P 1'
#
loop_
_entity.id
_entity.type
_entity.pdbx_description
1 polymer ?
#
loop_
_entity_poly.entity_id
_entity_poly.type
_entity_poly.pdbx_seq_one_letter_code
_entity_poly.pdbx_strand_id
1 'polypeptide(L)'
;MNNNKAEKGIEEIVGVFTDPIIVFPSGWEDTLPDWIKPAITLERLIECARSSKDGQPTATDAEAMAYMYPRTLEAPLGHDWTEIYMYLGTLVCRRHQKTEFPADIARESLTGQQTRMLNDLKAWIYQRRTKVRDERRRAEKRVAKEEAEQLKGEQMFLPLEVK
;
A
#
# COMPACT_ATOMS: atom_id res chain seq x y z
N MET A 1 0.37 16.30 -25.72
CA MET A 1 -0.04 15.70 -24.44
C MET A 1 1.22 15.52 -23.60
N ASN A 2 1.27 16.08 -22.38
CA ASN A 2 2.49 16.09 -21.58
C ASN A 2 2.90 14.66 -21.17
N ASN A 3 4.04 14.18 -21.66
CA ASN A 3 4.61 12.85 -21.38
C ASN A 3 4.59 12.52 -19.88
N ASN A 4 4.85 13.53 -19.05
CA ASN A 4 4.89 13.46 -17.60
C ASN A 4 3.55 13.02 -16.95
N LYS A 5 2.40 13.41 -17.50
CA LYS A 5 1.09 12.99 -16.94
C LYS A 5 0.80 11.52 -17.23
N ALA A 6 1.19 11.04 -18.41
CA ALA A 6 1.05 9.64 -18.79
C ALA A 6 2.00 8.75 -17.98
N GLU A 7 3.25 9.18 -17.81
CA GLU A 7 4.25 8.49 -16.97
C GLU A 7 3.76 8.36 -15.53
N LYS A 8 3.23 9.45 -14.93
CA LYS A 8 2.67 9.41 -13.57
C LYS A 8 1.48 8.44 -13.45
N GLY A 9 0.60 8.39 -14.45
CA GLY A 9 -0.51 7.44 -14.46
C GLY A 9 -0.03 5.98 -14.52
N ILE A 10 1.00 5.71 -15.32
CA ILE A 10 1.63 4.37 -15.38
C ILE A 10 2.28 4.03 -14.03
N GLU A 11 2.98 4.97 -13.40
CA GLU A 11 3.57 4.77 -12.07
C GLU A 11 2.52 4.46 -11.01
N GLU A 12 1.36 5.14 -11.03
CA GLU A 12 0.26 4.85 -10.12
C GLU A 12 -0.29 3.43 -10.33
N ILE A 13 -0.54 3.03 -11.59
CA ILE A 13 -1.00 1.68 -11.93
C ILE A 13 0.01 0.61 -11.51
N VAL A 14 1.30 0.81 -11.80
CA VAL A 14 2.37 -0.10 -11.37
C VAL A 14 2.41 -0.19 -9.84
N GLY A 15 2.21 0.95 -9.15
CA GLY A 15 2.13 1.02 -7.69
C GLY A 15 1.01 0.17 -7.10
N VAL A 16 -0.14 0.06 -7.76
CA VAL A 16 -1.25 -0.78 -7.30
C VAL A 16 -0.79 -2.22 -7.04
N PHE A 17 0.04 -2.77 -7.93
CA PHE A 17 0.51 -4.16 -7.88
C PHE A 17 1.84 -4.34 -7.14
N THR A 18 2.71 -3.34 -7.16
CA THR A 18 4.10 -3.48 -6.69
C THR A 18 4.38 -2.77 -5.36
N ASP A 19 3.54 -1.81 -4.96
CA ASP A 19 3.70 -1.13 -3.68
C ASP A 19 3.53 -2.15 -2.54
N PRO A 20 4.40 -2.12 -1.52
CA PRO A 20 4.28 -3.03 -0.39
C PRO A 20 2.95 -2.82 0.34
N ILE A 21 2.43 -3.89 0.92
CA ILE A 21 1.33 -3.81 1.89
C ILE A 21 1.96 -3.46 3.24
N ILE A 22 1.59 -2.32 3.80
CA ILE A 22 2.11 -1.86 5.08
C ILE A 22 1.23 -2.45 6.18
N VAL A 23 1.84 -3.21 7.07
CA VAL A 23 1.20 -3.90 8.19
C VAL A 23 1.84 -3.41 9.49
N PHE A 24 1.08 -3.40 10.59
CA PHE A 24 1.64 -3.03 11.89
C PHE A 24 2.71 -4.05 12.32
N PRO A 25 3.92 -3.60 12.68
CA PRO A 25 5.03 -4.50 13.00
C PRO A 25 4.74 -5.27 14.29
N SER A 26 4.41 -6.54 14.17
CA SER A 26 4.05 -7.40 15.30
C SER A 26 4.26 -8.87 14.94
N GLY A 27 4.24 -9.76 15.93
CA GLY A 27 4.34 -11.20 15.70
C GLY A 27 3.15 -11.84 14.98
N TRP A 28 2.18 -11.05 14.47
CA TRP A 28 0.92 -11.52 13.89
C TRP A 28 0.74 -11.13 12.41
N GLU A 29 1.78 -10.60 11.77
CA GLU A 29 1.73 -10.14 10.37
C GLU A 29 1.36 -11.26 9.38
N ASP A 30 1.80 -12.49 9.66
CA ASP A 30 1.56 -13.69 8.86
C ASP A 30 0.14 -14.27 9.04
N THR A 31 -0.58 -13.85 10.08
CA THR A 31 -1.96 -14.28 10.37
C THR A 31 -3.04 -13.49 9.63
N LEU A 32 -2.64 -12.51 8.81
CA LEU A 32 -3.58 -11.78 7.97
C LEU A 32 -4.36 -12.73 7.05
N PRO A 33 -5.71 -12.61 6.97
CA PRO A 33 -6.51 -13.47 6.12
C PRO A 33 -6.09 -13.40 4.66
N ASP A 34 -5.95 -14.54 3.97
CA ASP A 34 -5.44 -14.59 2.60
C ASP A 34 -6.22 -13.73 1.60
N TRP A 35 -7.52 -13.53 1.85
CA TRP A 35 -8.39 -12.71 1.01
C TRP A 35 -8.14 -11.20 1.12
N ILE A 36 -7.45 -10.72 2.17
CA ILE A 36 -7.22 -9.28 2.35
C ILE A 36 -6.24 -8.72 1.31
N LYS A 37 -5.26 -9.52 0.89
CA LYS A 37 -4.27 -9.13 -0.13
C LYS A 37 -4.93 -8.83 -1.49
N PRO A 38 -5.73 -9.73 -2.09
CA PRO A 38 -6.45 -9.42 -3.32
C PRO A 38 -7.51 -8.32 -3.13
N ALA A 39 -8.12 -8.21 -1.94
CA ALA A 39 -9.03 -7.10 -1.63
C ALA A 39 -8.33 -5.73 -1.68
N ILE A 40 -7.14 -5.62 -1.09
CA ILE A 40 -6.28 -4.42 -1.17
C ILE A 40 -5.94 -4.10 -2.62
N THR A 41 -5.52 -5.08 -3.42
CA THR A 41 -5.20 -4.85 -4.83
C THR A 41 -6.40 -4.32 -5.61
N LEU A 42 -7.58 -4.89 -5.41
CA LEU A 42 -8.82 -4.44 -6.06
C LEU A 42 -9.20 -3.03 -5.64
N GLU A 43 -9.14 -2.72 -4.35
CA GLU A 43 -9.46 -1.38 -3.86
C GLU A 43 -8.46 -0.33 -4.36
N ARG A 44 -7.16 -0.66 -4.39
CA ARG A 44 -6.13 0.22 -4.97
C ARG A 44 -6.40 0.51 -6.44
N LEU A 45 -6.87 -0.46 -7.23
CA LEU A 45 -7.27 -0.25 -8.63
C LEU A 45 -8.46 0.72 -8.74
N ILE A 46 -9.49 0.52 -7.91
CA ILE A 46 -10.66 1.39 -7.86
C ILE A 46 -10.25 2.83 -7.51
N GLU A 47 -9.40 3.00 -6.50
CA GLU A 47 -8.91 4.31 -6.10
C GLU A 47 -8.01 4.94 -7.18
N CYS A 48 -7.13 4.18 -7.84
CA CYS A 48 -6.34 4.68 -8.97
C CYS A 48 -7.23 5.22 -10.11
N ALA A 49 -8.34 4.53 -10.41
CA ALA A 49 -9.31 4.98 -11.41
C ALA A 49 -10.10 6.23 -10.96
N ARG A 50 -10.34 6.41 -9.65
CA ARG A 50 -11.02 7.57 -9.08
C ARG A 50 -10.10 8.79 -8.96
N SER A 51 -8.88 8.63 -8.46
CA SER A 51 -7.88 9.69 -8.33
C SER A 51 -7.48 10.29 -9.68
N SER A 52 -7.55 9.49 -10.76
CA SER A 52 -7.35 9.98 -12.13
C SER A 52 -8.36 11.06 -12.55
N LYS A 53 -9.51 11.18 -11.88
CA LYS A 53 -10.55 12.17 -12.17
C LYS A 53 -10.39 13.43 -11.33
N ASP A 54 -10.44 13.37 -10.00
CA ASP A 54 -10.45 14.58 -9.13
C ASP A 54 -9.93 14.38 -7.68
N GLY A 55 -9.33 13.22 -7.35
CA GLY A 55 -9.02 12.84 -5.96
C GLY A 55 -7.53 12.88 -5.61
N GLN A 56 -7.20 13.34 -4.38
CA GLN A 56 -5.87 13.09 -3.81
C GLN A 56 -5.73 11.59 -3.51
N PRO A 57 -4.61 10.96 -3.90
CA PRO A 57 -4.43 9.53 -3.71
C PRO A 57 -4.23 9.23 -2.21
N THR A 58 -4.97 8.24 -1.69
CA THR A 58 -4.90 7.80 -0.29
C THR A 58 -4.86 6.28 -0.21
N ALA A 59 -4.56 5.74 0.98
CA ALA A 59 -4.65 4.30 1.22
C ALA A 59 -6.12 3.88 1.35
N THR A 60 -6.41 2.63 1.02
CA THR A 60 -7.77 2.12 0.98
C THR A 60 -8.27 1.64 2.34
N ASP A 61 -9.57 1.36 2.46
CA ASP A 61 -10.15 0.82 3.70
C ASP A 61 -9.52 -0.53 4.07
N ALA A 62 -9.32 -1.41 3.08
CA ALA A 62 -8.68 -2.71 3.28
C ALA A 62 -7.22 -2.58 3.75
N GLU A 63 -6.48 -1.57 3.32
CA GLU A 63 -5.12 -1.33 3.81
C GLU A 63 -5.11 -0.84 5.26
N ALA A 64 -6.03 0.06 5.61
CA ALA A 64 -6.18 0.50 7.00
C ALA A 64 -6.57 -0.67 7.91
N MET A 65 -7.49 -1.53 7.46
CA MET A 65 -7.89 -2.75 8.17
C MET A 65 -6.72 -3.72 8.34
N ALA A 66 -5.97 -3.98 7.26
CA ALA A 66 -4.80 -4.86 7.31
C ALA A 66 -3.70 -4.32 8.22
N TYR A 67 -3.51 -3.01 8.27
CA TYR A 67 -2.59 -2.39 9.22
C TYR A 67 -3.05 -2.56 10.67
N MET A 68 -4.33 -2.33 10.96
CA MET A 68 -4.87 -2.40 12.32
C MET A 68 -5.02 -3.82 12.85
N TYR A 69 -5.23 -4.82 11.98
CA TYR A 69 -5.51 -6.20 12.38
C TYR A 69 -4.45 -6.77 13.34
N PRO A 70 -3.15 -6.80 13.03
CA PRO A 70 -2.15 -7.35 13.96
C PRO A 70 -2.03 -6.52 15.24
N ARG A 71 -2.26 -5.21 15.15
CA ARG A 71 -2.26 -4.32 16.33
C ARG A 71 -3.35 -4.69 17.33
N THR A 72 -4.52 -5.14 16.88
CA THR A 72 -5.60 -5.60 17.77
C THR A 72 -5.27 -6.89 18.51
N LEU A 73 -4.40 -7.73 17.94
CA LEU A 73 -3.98 -8.99 18.53
C LEU A 73 -2.87 -8.79 19.57
N GLU A 74 -2.06 -7.75 19.43
CA GLU A 74 -1.00 -7.42 20.37
C GLU A 74 -1.53 -6.82 21.68
N ALA A 75 -2.46 -5.86 21.59
CA ALA A 75 -3.03 -5.21 22.76
C ALA A 75 -4.39 -4.56 22.44
N PRO A 76 -5.25 -4.33 23.45
CA PRO A 76 -6.49 -3.58 23.25
C PRO A 76 -6.25 -2.21 22.61
N LEU A 77 -7.14 -1.84 21.70
CA LEU A 77 -7.19 -0.50 21.12
C LEU A 77 -7.94 0.45 22.06
N GLY A 78 -7.59 1.74 22.01
CA GLY A 78 -8.40 2.78 22.63
C GLY A 78 -9.77 2.90 21.93
N HIS A 79 -10.76 3.44 22.65
CA HIS A 79 -12.15 3.52 22.19
C HIS A 79 -12.30 3.98 20.73
N ASP A 80 -11.73 5.13 20.36
CA ASP A 80 -11.88 5.67 18.99
C ASP A 80 -11.29 4.75 17.91
N TRP A 81 -10.17 4.10 18.19
CA TRP A 81 -9.55 3.16 17.26
C TRP A 81 -10.32 1.85 17.17
N THR A 82 -10.93 1.40 18.27
CA THR A 82 -11.85 0.24 18.26
C THR A 82 -13.05 0.53 17.36
N GLU A 83 -13.67 1.70 17.50
CA GLU A 83 -14.80 2.14 16.65
C GLU A 83 -14.41 2.20 15.17
N ILE A 84 -13.24 2.77 14.86
CA ILE A 84 -12.69 2.81 13.50
C ILE A 84 -12.46 1.40 12.95
N TYR A 85 -11.89 0.50 13.75
CA TYR A 85 -11.63 -0.88 13.34
C TYR A 85 -12.92 -1.63 13.02
N MET A 86 -13.95 -1.50 13.87
CA MET A 86 -15.25 -2.13 13.63
C MET A 86 -15.94 -1.56 12.40
N TYR A 87 -15.87 -0.25 12.19
CA TYR A 87 -16.38 0.39 10.97
C TYR A 87 -15.69 -0.13 9.70
N LEU A 88 -14.35 -0.21 9.71
CA LEU A 88 -13.58 -0.78 8.60
C LEU A 88 -13.94 -2.25 8.35
N GLY A 89 -14.06 -3.04 9.42
CA GLY A 89 -14.51 -4.42 9.36
C GLY A 89 -15.88 -4.57 8.69
N THR A 90 -16.88 -3.79 9.11
CA THR A 90 -18.21 -3.77 8.48
C THR A 90 -18.11 -3.50 6.98
N LEU A 91 -17.38 -2.46 6.59
CA LEU A 91 -17.28 -2.03 5.19
C LEU A 91 -16.54 -3.03 4.31
N VAL A 92 -15.35 -3.45 4.72
CA VAL A 92 -14.47 -4.31 3.92
C VAL A 92 -15.06 -5.71 3.81
N CYS A 93 -15.57 -6.27 4.92
CA CYS A 93 -16.19 -7.60 4.89
C CYS A 93 -17.45 -7.64 4.03
N ARG A 94 -18.33 -6.62 4.12
CA ARG A 94 -19.51 -6.50 3.23
C ARG A 94 -19.10 -6.36 1.77
N ARG A 95 -18.12 -5.51 1.47
CA ARG A 95 -17.69 -5.19 0.09
C ARG A 95 -17.12 -6.41 -0.62
N HIS A 96 -16.33 -7.22 0.08
CA HIS A 96 -15.66 -8.39 -0.51
C HIS A 96 -16.41 -9.71 -0.29
N GLN A 97 -17.55 -9.67 0.42
CA GLN A 97 -18.44 -10.82 0.67
C GLN A 97 -17.71 -12.06 1.21
N LYS A 98 -16.67 -11.85 2.03
CA LYS A 98 -15.81 -12.94 2.53
C LYS A 98 -16.17 -13.41 3.94
N THR A 99 -16.88 -12.59 4.71
CA THR A 99 -17.25 -12.90 6.10
C THR A 99 -18.49 -12.10 6.46
N GLU A 100 -19.47 -12.73 7.10
CA GLU A 100 -20.56 -12.00 7.74
C GLU A 100 -19.99 -11.26 8.95
N PHE A 101 -19.93 -9.93 8.87
CA PHE A 101 -19.53 -9.13 10.01
C PHE A 101 -20.70 -9.12 11.02
N PRO A 102 -20.48 -9.52 12.28
CA PRO A 102 -21.58 -9.64 13.23
C PRO A 102 -22.31 -8.30 13.43
N ALA A 103 -23.64 -8.35 13.35
CA ALA A 103 -24.48 -7.16 13.31
C ALA A 103 -24.47 -6.37 14.64
N ASP A 104 -24.17 -7.04 15.74
CA ASP A 104 -24.09 -6.49 17.10
C ASP A 104 -22.88 -5.58 17.32
N ILE A 105 -21.78 -5.84 16.63
CA ILE A 105 -20.55 -5.02 16.68
C ILE A 105 -20.37 -4.13 15.44
N ALA A 106 -21.26 -4.26 14.45
CA ALA A 106 -21.21 -3.48 13.22
C ALA A 106 -21.34 -1.98 13.51
N ARG A 107 -20.46 -1.20 12.90
CA ARG A 107 -20.52 0.27 12.88
C ARG A 107 -20.77 0.78 11.47
N GLU A 108 -21.79 1.63 11.33
CA GLU A 108 -22.24 2.19 10.04
C GLU A 108 -21.72 3.62 9.80
N SER A 109 -21.25 4.31 10.85
CA SER A 109 -20.76 5.68 10.76
C SER A 109 -19.62 5.95 11.74
N LEU A 110 -18.85 6.98 11.43
CA LEU A 110 -17.79 7.52 12.28
C LEU A 110 -18.10 8.95 12.67
N THR A 111 -17.64 9.37 13.86
CA THR A 111 -17.63 10.78 14.23
C THR A 111 -16.65 11.58 13.37
N GLY A 112 -16.75 12.91 13.37
CA GLY A 112 -15.81 13.77 12.65
C GLY A 112 -14.36 13.58 13.09
N GLN A 113 -14.13 13.36 14.39
CA GLN A 113 -12.81 13.06 14.94
C GLN A 113 -12.27 11.72 14.45
N GLN A 114 -13.08 10.66 14.56
CA GLN A 114 -12.70 9.32 14.09
C GLN A 114 -12.43 9.30 12.59
N THR A 115 -13.24 10.03 11.81
CA THR A 115 -13.04 10.20 10.36
C THR A 115 -11.69 10.86 10.08
N ARG A 116 -11.34 11.91 10.82
CA ARG A 116 -10.04 12.57 10.69
C ARG A 116 -8.88 11.63 11.03
N MET A 117 -8.97 10.91 12.14
CA MET A 117 -7.96 9.91 12.55
C MET A 117 -7.75 8.82 11.50
N LEU A 118 -8.84 8.31 10.91
CA LEU A 118 -8.78 7.33 9.84
C LEU A 118 -8.13 7.91 8.57
N ASN A 119 -8.48 9.14 8.20
CA ASN A 119 -7.88 9.80 7.04
C ASN A 119 -6.38 10.07 7.24
N ASP A 120 -5.97 10.47 8.43
CA ASP A 120 -4.57 10.66 8.79
C ASP A 120 -3.79 9.34 8.70
N LEU A 121 -4.38 8.23 9.21
CA LEU A 121 -3.80 6.90 9.08
C LEU A 121 -3.65 6.49 7.61
N LYS A 122 -4.69 6.67 6.80
CA LYS A 122 -4.66 6.34 5.36
C LYS A 122 -3.64 7.16 4.58
N ALA A 123 -3.53 8.45 4.89
CA ALA A 123 -2.52 9.32 4.30
C ALA A 123 -1.11 8.84 4.66
N TRP A 124 -0.88 8.48 5.92
CA TRP A 124 0.40 7.95 6.39
C TRP A 124 0.76 6.61 5.70
N ILE A 125 -0.18 5.66 5.59
CA ILE A 125 0.03 4.39 4.88
C ILE A 125 0.42 4.63 3.42
N TYR A 126 -0.30 5.52 2.74
CA TYR A 126 -0.02 5.88 1.35
C TYR A 126 1.39 6.48 1.18
N GLN A 127 1.75 7.43 2.05
CA GLN A 127 3.09 8.03 2.04
C GLN A 127 4.18 6.98 2.31
N ARG A 128 3.91 6.02 3.21
CA ARG A 128 4.88 4.99 3.56
C ARG A 128 5.14 4.04 2.39
N ARG A 129 4.08 3.54 1.72
CA ARG A 129 4.24 2.61 0.59
C ARG A 129 4.92 3.27 -0.61
N THR A 130 4.57 4.53 -0.90
CA THR A 130 5.18 5.30 -2.01
C THR A 130 6.65 5.58 -1.74
N LYS A 131 7.02 5.92 -0.50
CA LYS A 131 8.40 6.08 -0.09
C LYS A 131 9.22 4.80 -0.31
N VAL A 132 8.71 3.63 0.09
CA VAL A 132 9.42 2.37 -0.11
C VAL A 132 9.63 2.08 -1.61
N ARG A 133 8.62 2.36 -2.46
CA ARG A 133 8.78 2.25 -3.91
C ARG A 133 9.88 3.16 -4.43
N ASP A 134 9.89 4.42 -4.02
CA ASP A 134 10.89 5.39 -4.44
C ASP A 134 12.30 4.98 -4.01
N GLU A 135 12.44 4.42 -2.80
CA GLU A 135 13.70 3.89 -2.29
C GLU A 135 14.19 2.67 -3.10
N ARG A 136 13.28 1.73 -3.44
CA ARG A 136 13.58 0.59 -4.31
C ARG A 136 14.06 1.06 -5.70
N ARG A 137 13.31 1.95 -6.33
CA ARG A 137 13.69 2.53 -7.64
C ARG A 137 15.07 3.21 -7.60
N ARG A 138 15.39 3.92 -6.51
CA ARG A 138 16.71 4.55 -6.32
C ARG A 138 17.81 3.52 -6.08
N ALA A 139 17.53 2.42 -5.38
CA ALA A 139 18.48 1.33 -5.19
C ALA A 139 18.79 0.61 -6.52
N GLU A 140 17.76 0.26 -7.30
CA GLU A 140 17.90 -0.36 -8.62
C GLU A 140 18.74 0.49 -9.58
N LYS A 141 18.51 1.81 -9.60
CA LYS A 141 19.32 2.74 -10.42
C LYS A 141 20.79 2.80 -10.00
N ARG A 142 21.10 2.60 -8.70
CA ARG A 142 22.47 2.57 -8.20
C ARG A 142 23.17 1.29 -8.63
N VAL A 143 22.52 0.14 -8.43
CA VAL A 143 23.02 -1.17 -8.87
C VAL A 143 23.27 -1.19 -10.39
N ALA A 144 22.30 -0.75 -11.19
CA ALA A 144 22.46 -0.72 -12.64
C ALA A 144 23.60 0.21 -13.11
N LYS A 145 23.87 1.29 -12.37
CA LYS A 145 25.01 2.17 -12.65
C LYS A 145 26.34 1.49 -12.32
N GLU A 146 26.42 0.82 -11.17
CA GLU A 146 27.60 0.07 -10.74
C GLU A 146 27.91 -1.09 -11.70
N GLU A 147 26.90 -1.86 -12.11
CA GLU A 147 27.04 -2.93 -13.11
C GLU A 147 27.51 -2.38 -14.47
N ALA A 148 26.96 -1.24 -14.92
CA ALA A 148 27.39 -0.61 -16.16
C ALA A 148 28.83 -0.08 -16.09
N GLU A 149 29.28 0.38 -14.92
CA GLU A 149 30.68 0.79 -14.69
C GLU A 149 31.62 -0.42 -14.66
N GLN A 150 31.22 -1.53 -14.04
CA GLN A 150 31.97 -2.79 -14.03
C GLN A 150 32.10 -3.38 -15.45
N LEU A 151 31.01 -3.46 -16.20
CA LEU A 151 31.02 -3.94 -17.59
C LEU A 151 31.89 -3.07 -18.51
N LYS A 152 31.90 -1.75 -18.31
CA LYS A 152 32.81 -0.84 -19.03
C LYS A 152 34.27 -1.06 -18.63
N GLY A 153 34.55 -1.30 -17.35
CA GLY A 153 35.89 -1.65 -16.88
C GLY A 153 36.39 -2.98 -17.45
N GLU A 154 35.54 -4.00 -17.48
CA GLU A 154 35.87 -5.31 -18.05
C GLU A 154 36.05 -5.26 -19.57
N GLN A 155 35.20 -4.53 -20.30
CA GLN A 155 35.35 -4.32 -21.75
C GLN A 155 36.61 -3.51 -22.10
N MET A 156 37.05 -2.61 -21.22
CA MET A 156 38.32 -1.88 -21.35
C MET A 156 39.55 -2.77 -21.09
N PHE A 157 39.38 -3.88 -20.38
CA PHE A 157 40.46 -4.79 -19.99
C PHE A 157 40.56 -6.06 -20.84
N LEU A 158 39.65 -6.28 -21.80
CA LEU A 158 39.80 -7.34 -22.81
C LEU A 158 40.95 -6.94 -23.76
N PRO A 159 42.12 -7.62 -23.73
CA PRO A 159 43.19 -7.32 -24.67
C PRO A 159 42.67 -7.59 -26.08
N LEU A 160 42.91 -6.63 -26.98
CA LEU A 160 42.76 -6.84 -28.43
C LEU A 160 43.57 -8.09 -28.77
N GLU A 161 42.91 -9.24 -28.97
CA GLU A 161 43.55 -10.41 -29.58
C GLU A 161 43.96 -9.99 -30.98
N VAL A 162 45.23 -9.61 -31.09
CA VAL A 162 45.93 -9.29 -32.34
C VAL A 162 45.95 -10.58 -33.16
N LYS A 163 45.17 -10.59 -34.24
CA LYS A 163 45.32 -11.54 -35.35
C LYS A 163 46.47 -11.14 -36.25
#